data_AF-A0A956H1M9-F1
#
_entry.id   AF-A0A956H1M9-F1
#
_cell.length_a   1.000
_cell.length_b   1.000
_cell.length_c   1.000
_cell.angle_alpha   90.00
_cell.angle_beta   90.00
_cell.angle_gamma   90.00
#
_symmetry.space_group_name_H-M   'P 1'
#
loop_
_entity.id
_entity.type
_entity.pdbx_description
1 polymer ?
#
loop_
_entity_poly.entity_id
_entity_poly.type
_entity_poly.pdbx_seq_one_letter_code
_entity_poly.pdbx_strand_id
1 'polypeptide(L)'
;WDAKLFAERLGIEDPAMRLALGPVHFAHVGWANVDIFDESAPQPNEDYYLAYDHPYSFEAASYIENGIVSQHPVCHMNAGYSTGWCEVSFGLELQAEEVTCRARGDQQCLFVMAHPSQFDRRRDEFMRARDLA
;
A
#
# COMPACT_ATOMS: atom_id res chain seq x y z
N TRP A 1 9.29 14.71 4.33
CA TRP A 1 8.61 13.43 4.04
C TRP A 1 9.00 12.45 5.12
N ASP A 2 8.02 11.88 5.82
CA ASP A 2 8.24 11.11 7.06
C ASP A 2 9.24 9.96 6.87
N ALA A 3 9.15 9.23 5.76
CA ALA A 3 10.10 8.17 5.43
C ALA A 3 11.57 8.61 5.51
N LYS A 4 11.90 9.80 4.96
CA LYS A 4 13.26 10.37 5.03
C LYS A 4 13.65 10.70 6.47
N LEU A 5 12.74 11.37 7.19
CA LEU A 5 12.96 11.77 8.58
C LEU A 5 13.21 10.56 9.49
N PHE A 6 12.41 9.50 9.36
CA PHE A 6 12.55 8.28 10.16
C PHE A 6 13.82 7.52 9.81
N ALA A 7 14.12 7.33 8.53
CA ALA A 7 15.34 6.67 8.09
C ALA A 7 16.59 7.40 8.61
N GLU A 8 16.63 8.73 8.50
CA GLU A 8 17.75 9.56 8.98
C GLU A 8 17.88 9.52 10.50
N ARG A 9 16.77 9.71 11.25
CA ARG A 9 16.81 9.73 12.72
C ARG A 9 17.21 8.40 13.34
N LEU A 10 16.83 7.29 12.71
CA LEU A 10 17.12 5.94 13.20
C LEU A 10 18.41 5.36 12.60
N GLY A 11 19.06 6.06 11.66
CA GLY A 11 20.28 5.60 11.00
C GLY A 11 20.08 4.32 10.19
N ILE A 12 18.90 4.14 9.58
CA ILE A 12 18.55 2.93 8.84
C ILE A 12 18.88 3.14 7.37
N GLU A 13 19.78 2.30 6.85
CA GLU A 13 20.20 2.32 5.45
C GLU A 13 19.53 1.24 4.61
N ASP A 14 19.28 0.07 5.19
CA ASP A 14 18.66 -1.07 4.49
C ASP A 14 17.24 -0.74 4.00
N PRO A 15 16.95 -0.85 2.69
CA PRO A 15 15.65 -0.52 2.12
C PRO A 15 14.48 -1.30 2.71
N ALA A 16 14.66 -2.60 3.01
CA ALA A 16 13.61 -3.43 3.57
C ALA A 16 13.29 -3.02 5.02
N MET A 17 14.30 -2.65 5.80
CA MET A 17 14.09 -2.07 7.13
C MET A 17 13.41 -0.70 7.06
N ARG A 18 13.74 0.14 6.07
CA ARG A 18 13.03 1.42 5.84
C ARG A 18 11.56 1.20 5.50
N LEU A 19 11.25 0.21 4.67
CA LEU A 19 9.88 -0.19 4.36
C LEU A 19 9.13 -0.58 5.64
N ALA A 20 9.72 -1.41 6.50
CA ALA A 20 9.08 -1.92 7.72
C ALA A 20 8.67 -0.81 8.72
N LEU A 21 9.33 0.35 8.69
CA LEU A 21 8.95 1.51 9.49
C LEU A 21 7.60 2.12 9.06
N GLY A 22 7.20 1.96 7.80
CA GLY A 22 5.94 2.46 7.25
C GLY A 22 4.73 1.88 7.96
N PRO A 23 4.52 0.54 7.93
CA PRO A 23 3.45 -0.13 8.68
C PRO A 23 3.37 0.26 10.16
N VAL A 24 4.51 0.38 10.84
CA VAL A 24 4.58 0.81 12.24
C VAL A 24 4.06 2.23 12.39
N HIS A 25 4.46 3.13 11.49
CA HIS A 25 3.98 4.51 11.50
C HIS A 25 2.48 4.60 11.23
N PHE A 26 1.96 3.89 10.22
CA PHE A 26 0.53 3.81 9.90
C PHE A 26 -0.32 3.41 11.11
N ALA A 27 0.10 2.36 11.81
CA ALA A 27 -0.58 1.88 13.00
C ALA A 27 -0.47 2.90 14.15
N HIS A 28 0.69 3.52 14.33
CA HIS A 28 0.93 4.51 15.39
C HIS A 28 0.04 5.75 15.27
N VAL A 29 -0.16 6.25 14.05
CA VAL A 29 -1.00 7.44 13.79
C VAL A 29 -2.48 7.12 13.58
N GLY A 30 -2.85 5.84 13.62
CA GLY A 30 -4.25 5.39 13.55
C GLY A 30 -4.86 5.44 12.14
N TRP A 31 -4.05 5.37 11.08
CA TRP A 31 -4.58 5.38 9.71
C TRP A 31 -5.07 4.01 9.26
N ALA A 32 -4.29 2.97 9.53
CA ALA A 32 -4.60 1.58 9.21
C ALA A 32 -3.57 0.66 9.87
N ASN A 33 -3.85 -0.64 9.90
CA ASN A 33 -2.80 -1.65 9.90
C ASN A 33 -2.34 -1.92 8.47
N VAL A 34 -1.22 -2.62 8.31
CA VAL A 34 -0.70 -3.04 7.01
C VAL A 34 -0.30 -4.50 7.10
N ASP A 35 -0.98 -5.32 6.30
CA ASP A 35 -0.68 -6.74 6.19
C ASP A 35 -0.09 -6.99 4.80
N ILE A 36 1.23 -7.19 4.75
CA ILE A 36 1.96 -7.46 3.49
C ILE A 36 1.84 -8.96 3.18
N PHE A 37 1.44 -9.29 1.95
CA PHE A 37 1.30 -10.68 1.52
C PHE A 37 2.64 -11.33 1.16
N ASP A 38 2.72 -12.65 1.34
CA ASP A 38 3.93 -13.46 1.12
C ASP A 38 4.45 -13.40 -0.33
N GLU A 39 3.57 -13.20 -1.32
CA GLU A 39 3.97 -13.04 -2.73
C GLU A 39 4.71 -11.73 -3.02
N SER A 40 4.75 -10.80 -2.06
CA SER A 40 5.48 -9.54 -2.18
C SER A 40 6.98 -9.78 -2.30
N ALA A 41 7.62 -9.07 -3.22
CA ALA A 41 9.04 -9.12 -3.47
C ALA A 41 9.59 -7.70 -3.70
N PRO A 42 9.63 -6.86 -2.65
CA PRO A 42 10.15 -5.50 -2.78
C PRO A 42 11.65 -5.53 -3.07
N GLN A 43 12.08 -4.85 -4.13
CA GLN A 43 13.46 -4.85 -4.63
C GLN A 43 13.86 -3.45 -5.11
N PRO A 44 15.15 -3.05 -5.00
CA PRO A 44 15.62 -1.73 -5.45
C PRO A 44 15.84 -1.68 -6.97
N ASN A 45 14.90 -2.22 -7.75
CA ASN A 45 14.92 -2.27 -9.21
C ASN A 45 13.49 -2.33 -9.76
N GLU A 46 13.33 -2.32 -11.09
CA GLU A 46 12.00 -2.33 -11.73
C GLU A 46 11.16 -3.59 -11.43
N ASP A 47 11.75 -4.66 -10.88
CA ASP A 47 11.03 -5.87 -10.47
C ASP A 47 10.31 -5.72 -9.12
N TYR A 48 10.40 -4.54 -8.47
CA TYR A 48 9.68 -4.22 -7.24
C TYR A 48 8.21 -4.61 -7.35
N TYR A 49 7.76 -5.39 -6.36
CA TYR A 49 6.37 -5.78 -6.22
C TYR A 49 5.99 -5.84 -4.74
N LEU A 50 4.91 -5.17 -4.38
CA LEU A 50 4.32 -5.21 -3.05
C LEU A 50 2.80 -5.36 -3.19
N ALA A 51 2.24 -6.36 -2.53
CA ALA A 51 0.81 -6.55 -2.42
C ALA A 51 0.42 -6.63 -0.94
N TYR A 52 -0.61 -5.89 -0.55
CA TYR A 52 -0.94 -5.74 0.86
C TYR A 52 -2.42 -5.38 1.09
N ASP A 53 -2.92 -5.67 2.29
CA ASP A 53 -4.18 -5.19 2.82
C ASP A 53 -3.96 -4.03 3.79
N HIS A 54 -4.94 -3.14 3.88
CA HIS A 54 -5.06 -2.13 4.94
C HIS A 54 -6.26 -2.42 5.87
N PRO A 55 -6.13 -3.35 6.84
CA PRO A 55 -7.14 -3.52 7.86
C PRO A 55 -7.38 -2.22 8.61
N TYR A 56 -8.64 -1.94 8.93
CA TYR A 56 -9.04 -0.73 9.66
C TYR A 56 -8.63 0.59 9.00
N SER A 57 -8.50 0.63 7.66
CA SER A 57 -8.37 1.89 6.91
C SER A 57 -9.41 2.93 7.36
N PHE A 58 -8.93 4.08 7.84
CA PHE A 58 -9.76 5.20 8.30
C PHE A 58 -10.58 5.81 7.15
N GLU A 59 -10.03 5.84 5.93
CA GLU A 59 -10.74 6.34 4.74
C GLU A 59 -11.96 5.47 4.45
N ALA A 60 -11.78 4.15 4.42
CA ALA A 60 -12.89 3.22 4.23
C ALA A 60 -13.87 3.24 5.42
N ALA A 61 -13.38 3.34 6.65
CA ALA A 61 -14.21 3.42 7.85
C ALA A 61 -15.14 4.64 7.80
N SER A 62 -14.62 5.80 7.37
CA SER A 62 -15.41 7.03 7.23
C SER A 62 -16.64 6.84 6.33
N TYR A 63 -16.49 6.13 5.21
CA TYR A 63 -17.63 5.83 4.32
C TYR A 63 -18.63 4.89 4.99
N ILE A 64 -18.13 3.77 5.54
CA ILE A 64 -18.95 2.71 6.14
C ILE A 64 -19.76 3.24 7.33
N GLU A 65 -19.12 4.00 8.23
CA GLU A 65 -19.74 4.56 9.43
C GLU A 65 -20.83 5.60 9.12
N ASN A 66 -20.73 6.26 7.97
CA ASN A 66 -21.74 7.19 7.48
C ASN A 66 -22.82 6.52 6.60
N GLY A 67 -22.78 5.18 6.45
CA GLY A 67 -23.72 4.44 5.61
C GLY A 67 -23.58 4.76 4.12
N ILE A 68 -22.40 5.21 3.68
CA ILE A 68 -22.12 5.56 2.29
C ILE A 68 -21.44 4.36 1.63
N VAL A 69 -22.05 3.85 0.56
CA VAL A 69 -21.43 2.85 -0.31
C VAL A 69 -20.84 3.57 -1.51
N SER A 70 -19.52 3.44 -1.68
CA SER A 70 -18.81 3.98 -2.84
C SER A 70 -18.92 3.04 -4.04
N GLN A 71 -18.88 3.60 -5.25
CA GLN A 71 -18.76 2.81 -6.48
C GLN A 71 -17.30 2.46 -6.80
N HIS A 72 -16.35 3.16 -6.17
CA HIS A 72 -14.92 3.05 -6.42
C HIS A 72 -14.13 2.93 -5.11
N PRO A 73 -12.92 2.36 -5.15
CA PRO A 73 -11.97 2.43 -4.04
C PRO A 73 -11.72 3.88 -3.57
N VAL A 74 -11.60 4.09 -2.27
CA VAL A 74 -11.60 5.44 -1.66
C VAL A 74 -10.37 5.73 -0.81
N CYS A 75 -9.48 4.76 -0.61
CA CYS A 75 -8.31 4.91 0.27
C CYS A 75 -7.13 5.59 -0.46
N HIS A 76 -7.38 6.79 -0.97
CA HIS A 76 -6.43 7.53 -1.79
C HIS A 76 -5.20 7.98 -0.99
N MET A 77 -5.40 8.40 0.26
CA MET A 77 -4.30 8.78 1.13
C MET A 77 -3.41 7.57 1.43
N ASN A 78 -4.00 6.42 1.78
CA ASN A 78 -3.23 5.21 2.05
C ASN A 78 -2.44 4.74 0.83
N ALA A 79 -3.03 4.81 -0.38
CA ALA A 79 -2.31 4.51 -1.63
C ALA A 79 -1.13 5.47 -1.84
N GLY A 80 -1.38 6.78 -1.80
CA GLY A 80 -0.35 7.78 -2.09
C GLY A 80 0.76 7.83 -1.05
N TYR A 81 0.40 7.77 0.23
CA TYR A 81 1.36 7.80 1.32
C TYR A 81 2.25 6.54 1.33
N SER A 82 1.66 5.35 1.13
CA SER A 82 2.43 4.11 1.03
C SER A 82 3.40 4.14 -0.16
N THR A 83 2.94 4.64 -1.31
CA THR A 83 3.77 4.77 -2.52
C THR A 83 4.97 5.65 -2.24
N GLY A 84 4.75 6.89 -1.76
CA GLY A 84 5.84 7.82 -1.46
C GLY A 84 6.80 7.31 -0.38
N TRP A 85 6.30 6.54 0.60
CA TRP A 85 7.16 5.88 1.59
C TRP A 85 8.11 4.87 0.93
N CYS A 86 7.58 4.03 0.04
CA CYS A 86 8.35 3.00 -0.65
C CYS A 86 9.32 3.61 -1.66
N GLU A 87 8.93 4.66 -2.40
CA GLU A 87 9.82 5.37 -3.32
C GLU A 87 11.04 5.94 -2.60
N VAL A 88 10.85 6.53 -1.42
CA VAL A 88 11.95 7.00 -0.57
C VAL A 88 12.80 5.85 -0.05
N SER A 89 12.17 4.73 0.31
CA SER A 89 12.86 3.58 0.93
C SER A 89 13.77 2.87 -0.06
N PHE A 90 13.33 2.70 -1.31
CA PHE A 90 14.02 1.91 -2.33
C PHE A 90 14.67 2.75 -3.44
N GLY A 91 14.36 4.05 -3.54
CA GLY A 91 15.00 4.97 -4.48
C GLY A 91 14.57 4.80 -5.94
N LEU A 92 13.33 4.39 -6.18
CA LEU A 92 12.72 4.23 -7.51
C LEU A 92 11.31 4.80 -7.56
N GLU A 93 10.83 5.06 -8.77
CA GLU A 93 9.44 5.45 -9.02
C GLU A 93 8.51 4.25 -8.84
N LEU A 94 7.38 4.47 -8.17
CA LEU A 94 6.39 3.43 -7.90
C LEU A 94 4.99 3.94 -8.20
N GLN A 95 4.14 3.01 -8.63
CA GLN A 95 2.71 3.22 -8.78
C GLN A 95 1.97 2.25 -7.87
N ALA A 96 0.90 2.72 -7.21
CA ALA A 96 -0.01 1.88 -6.47
C ALA A 96 -1.47 2.10 -6.88
N GLU A 97 -2.26 1.03 -6.79
CA GLU A 97 -3.72 1.06 -6.98
C GLU A 97 -4.40 0.23 -5.91
N GLU A 98 -5.49 0.76 -5.34
CA GLU A 98 -6.42 -0.01 -4.51
C GLU A 98 -7.36 -0.79 -5.45
N VAL A 99 -7.26 -2.12 -5.49
CA VAL A 99 -8.05 -2.98 -6.39
C VAL A 99 -9.38 -3.43 -5.78
N THR A 100 -9.45 -3.50 -4.45
CA THR A 100 -10.68 -3.74 -3.69
C THR A 100 -10.76 -2.80 -2.50
N CYS A 101 -11.98 -2.44 -2.10
CA CYS A 101 -12.18 -1.51 -0.99
C CYS A 101 -13.42 -1.87 -0.18
N ARG A 102 -13.28 -1.87 1.15
CA ARG A 102 -14.42 -2.09 2.06
C ARG A 102 -15.53 -1.05 1.89
N ALA A 103 -15.19 0.18 1.51
CA ALA A 103 -16.19 1.22 1.21
C ALA A 103 -17.04 0.91 -0.05
N ARG A 104 -16.54 0.06 -0.95
CA ARG A 104 -17.27 -0.46 -2.12
C ARG A 104 -18.12 -1.70 -1.77
N GLY A 105 -17.97 -2.23 -0.55
CA GLY A 105 -18.61 -3.47 -0.10
C GLY A 105 -17.73 -4.72 -0.20
N ASP A 106 -16.45 -4.57 -0.57
CA ASP A 106 -15.50 -5.69 -0.58
C ASP A 106 -15.10 -6.10 0.85
N GLN A 107 -14.50 -7.28 1.00
CA GLN A 107 -14.06 -7.77 2.31
C GLN A 107 -12.80 -7.03 2.82
N GLN A 108 -11.91 -6.63 1.92
CA GLN A 108 -10.58 -6.09 2.24
C GLN A 108 -10.27 -4.85 1.40
N CYS A 109 -9.37 -4.01 1.90
CA CYS A 109 -8.80 -2.89 1.16
C CYS A 109 -7.46 -3.36 0.58
N LEU A 110 -7.48 -3.95 -0.62
CA LEU A 110 -6.31 -4.58 -1.23
C LEU A 110 -5.61 -3.63 -2.17
N PHE A 111 -4.28 -3.60 -2.09
CA PHE A 111 -3.43 -2.72 -2.89
C PHE A 111 -2.37 -3.53 -3.63
N VAL A 112 -2.07 -3.07 -4.83
CA VAL A 112 -0.91 -3.50 -5.61
C VAL A 112 -0.01 -2.31 -5.82
N MET A 113 1.29 -2.49 -5.59
CA MET A 113 2.32 -1.50 -5.84
C MET A 113 3.47 -2.13 -6.63
N ALA A 114 3.87 -1.48 -7.71
CA ALA A 114 4.95 -1.94 -8.57
C ALA A 114 5.61 -0.76 -9.30
N HIS A 115 6.74 -1.00 -9.95
CA HIS A 115 7.31 -0.03 -10.89
C HIS A 115 6.34 0.23 -12.06
N PRO A 116 6.21 1.47 -12.58
CA PRO A 116 5.27 1.78 -13.65
C PRO A 116 5.41 0.90 -14.91
N SER A 117 6.64 0.52 -15.27
CA SER A 117 6.89 -0.36 -16.43
C SER A 117 6.29 -1.77 -16.29
N GLN A 118 6.00 -2.20 -15.06
CA GLN A 118 5.46 -3.53 -14.75
C GLN A 118 4.06 -3.49 -14.12
N PHE A 119 3.51 -2.30 -13.90
CA PHE A 119 2.35 -2.10 -13.04
C PHE A 119 1.12 -2.90 -13.50
N ASP A 120 0.67 -2.69 -14.73
CA ASP A 120 -0.53 -3.37 -15.26
C ASP A 120 -0.39 -4.90 -15.19
N ARG A 121 0.79 -5.42 -15.55
CA ARG A 121 1.08 -6.86 -15.49
C ARG A 121 0.93 -7.39 -14.06
N ARG A 122 1.55 -6.73 -13.07
CA ARG A 122 1.53 -7.14 -11.66
C ARG A 122 0.13 -7.01 -11.05
N ARG A 123 -0.61 -5.95 -11.38
CA ARG A 123 -2.00 -5.76 -10.96
C ARG A 123 -2.88 -6.89 -11.48
N ASP A 124 -2.81 -7.17 -12.78
CA ASP A 124 -3.67 -8.17 -13.40
C ASP A 124 -3.32 -9.60 -12.92
N GLU A 125 -2.04 -9.89 -12.68
CA GLU A 125 -1.59 -11.14 -12.05
C GLU A 125 -2.19 -11.31 -10.65
N PHE A 126 -2.13 -10.27 -9.82
CA PHE A 126 -2.70 -10.28 -8.47
C PHE A 126 -4.22 -10.48 -8.49
N MET A 127 -4.93 -9.73 -9.35
CA MET A 127 -6.38 -9.83 -9.45
C MET A 127 -6.83 -11.20 -9.95
N ARG A 128 -6.15 -11.78 -10.95
CA ARG A 128 -6.42 -13.14 -11.43
C ARG A 128 -6.17 -14.21 -10.37
N ALA A 129 -5.11 -14.08 -9.58
CA ALA A 129 -4.78 -15.05 -8.54
C ALA A 129 -5.82 -15.09 -7.40
N ARG A 130 -6.68 -14.07 -7.31
CA ARG A 130 -7.69 -13.91 -6.24
C ARG A 130 -9.13 -13.87 -6.76
N ASP A 131 -9.34 -14.20 -8.04
CA ASP A 131 -10.66 -14.17 -8.69
C ASP A 131 -11.37 -12.80 -8.55
N LEU A 132 -10.61 -11.70 -8.65
CA LEU A 132 -11.09 -10.31 -8.55
C LEU A 132 -11.33 -9.65 -9.92
N ALA A 133 -11.15 -10.41 -11.01
CA ALA A 133 -11.20 -9.95 -12.39
C ALA A 133 -12.61 -10.07 -13.02
#